data_AF-A0A7X1NUP5-F1
#
_entry.id   AF-A0A7X1NUP5-F1
#
_cell.length_a   1.000
_cell.length_b   1.000
_cell.length_c   1.000
_cell.angle_alpha   90.00
_cell.angle_beta   90.00
_cell.angle_gamma   90.00
#
_symmetry.space_group_name_H-M   'P 1'
#
loop_
_entity.id
_entity.type
_entity.pdbx_description
1 polymer ?
#
loop_
_entity_poly.entity_id
_entity_poly.type
_entity_poly.pdbx_seq_one_letter_code
_entity_poly.pdbx_strand_id
1 'polypeptide(L)'
;MQADVAYPLPFYDRTLWKTAVDHAFYAAQQEAGNRNYQAYLAQLYTKTQWWINAYNTWSRLGELNDTERQLASLSAAKLAYIALQRGDRAAARTYVDQGLSWADSASLRAIQSRL
;
A
#
# COMPACT_ATOMS: atom_id res chain seq x y z
N MET A 1 -6.69 16.63 -5.49
CA MET A 1 -5.82 17.51 -4.67
C MET A 1 -4.88 18.28 -5.59
N GLN A 2 -4.37 19.44 -5.16
CA GLN A 2 -3.40 20.24 -5.94
C GLN A 2 -2.12 19.45 -6.33
N ALA A 3 -1.77 18.40 -5.58
CA ALA A 3 -0.67 17.48 -5.89
C ALA A 3 -0.90 16.60 -7.14
N ASP A 4 -2.16 16.28 -7.45
CA ASP A 4 -2.54 15.51 -8.66
C ASP A 4 -2.34 16.32 -9.94
N VAL A 5 -2.44 17.65 -9.82
CA VAL A 5 -2.37 18.60 -10.93
C VAL A 5 -0.91 18.98 -11.24
N ALA A 6 -0.01 18.88 -10.26
CA ALA A 6 1.36 19.38 -10.38
C ALA A 6 2.40 18.32 -10.81
N TYR A 7 2.18 17.03 -10.56
CA TYR A 7 3.18 15.98 -10.82
C TYR A 7 2.55 14.72 -11.44
N PRO A 8 2.91 14.34 -12.69
CA PRO A 8 2.37 13.15 -13.35
C PRO A 8 2.74 11.82 -12.66
N LEU A 9 3.83 11.81 -11.89
CA LEU A 9 4.29 10.66 -11.11
C LEU A 9 4.32 11.01 -9.62
N PRO A 10 3.44 10.39 -8.80
CA PRO A 10 3.38 10.64 -7.37
C PRO A 10 4.47 9.85 -6.64
N PHE A 11 5.67 10.41 -6.53
CA PHE A 11 6.70 9.91 -5.63
C PHE A 11 6.66 10.66 -4.30
N TYR A 12 6.84 9.96 -3.18
CA TYR A 12 6.88 10.56 -1.85
C TYR A 12 7.85 11.75 -1.76
N ASP A 13 9.01 11.67 -2.41
CA ASP A 13 10.05 12.70 -2.36
C ASP A 13 9.68 14.02 -3.07
N ARG A 14 8.53 14.08 -3.75
CA ARG A 14 7.99 15.34 -4.27
C ARG A 14 7.38 16.12 -3.11
N THR A 15 7.80 17.38 -2.93
CA THR A 15 7.43 18.23 -1.79
C THR A 15 5.94 18.20 -1.45
N LEU A 16 5.05 18.34 -2.45
CA LEU A 16 3.60 18.32 -2.22
C LEU A 16 3.07 16.95 -1.76
N TRP A 17 3.63 15.86 -2.25
CA TRP A 17 3.26 14.50 -1.84
C TRP A 17 3.77 14.19 -0.44
N LYS A 18 5.01 14.61 -0.13
CA LYS A 18 5.54 14.53 1.23
C LYS A 18 4.63 15.26 2.22
N THR A 19 4.31 16.52 1.94
CA THR A 19 3.44 17.34 2.80
C THR A 19 2.06 16.68 2.98
N ALA A 20 1.44 16.19 1.91
CA ALA A 20 0.15 15.51 2.00
C ALA A 20 0.21 14.25 2.89
N VAL A 21 1.27 13.45 2.75
CA VAL A 21 1.50 12.26 3.59
C VAL A 21 1.75 12.65 5.05
N ASP A 22 2.57 13.67 5.31
CA ASP A 22 2.85 14.15 6.67
C ASP A 22 1.56 14.60 7.36
N HIS A 23 0.73 15.41 6.70
CA HIS A 23 -0.55 15.86 7.27
C HIS A 23 -1.51 14.70 7.56
N ALA A 24 -1.65 13.76 6.63
CA ALA A 24 -2.49 12.58 6.83
C ALA A 24 -1.96 11.70 7.97
N PHE A 25 -0.63 11.57 8.08
CA PHE A 25 0.01 10.86 9.18
C PHE A 25 -0.31 11.52 10.52
N TYR A 26 -0.14 12.84 10.64
CA TYR A 26 -0.47 13.56 11.88
C TYR A 26 -1.94 13.42 12.26
N ALA A 27 -2.86 13.56 11.32
CA ALA A 27 -4.29 13.37 11.58
C ALA A 27 -4.60 11.94 12.07
N ALA A 28 -4.05 10.93 11.39
CA ALA A 28 -4.23 9.53 11.78
C ALA A 28 -3.62 9.20 13.16
N GLN A 29 -2.57 9.90 13.58
CA GLN A 29 -1.99 9.73 14.93
C GLN A 29 -2.80 10.42 16.01
N GLN A 30 -3.30 11.64 15.75
CA GLN A 30 -4.12 12.38 16.71
C GLN A 30 -5.46 11.68 16.98
N GLU A 31 -6.04 11.06 15.95
CA GLU A 31 -7.27 10.28 16.05
C GLU A 31 -7.00 8.81 15.68
N ALA A 32 -6.21 8.11 16.49
CA ALA A 32 -5.82 6.72 16.21
C ALA A 32 -6.99 5.75 15.99
N GLY A 33 -8.15 6.01 16.62
CA GLY A 33 -9.37 5.22 16.42
C GLY A 33 -10.18 5.56 15.16
N ASN A 34 -9.83 6.63 14.43
CA ASN A 34 -10.56 7.06 13.25
C ASN A 34 -10.10 6.26 12.02
N ARG A 35 -10.87 5.21 11.69
CA ARG A 35 -10.62 4.33 10.53
C ARG A 35 -10.47 5.10 9.23
N ASN A 36 -11.23 6.18 9.03
CA ASN A 36 -11.21 6.94 7.78
C ASN A 36 -9.87 7.65 7.57
N TYR A 37 -9.26 8.17 8.65
CA TYR A 37 -7.93 8.78 8.56
C TYR A 37 -6.86 7.72 8.30
N GLN A 38 -6.96 6.56 8.94
CA GLN A 38 -6.06 5.43 8.70
C GLN A 38 -6.15 4.92 7.25
N ALA A 39 -7.38 4.77 6.73
CA ALA A 39 -7.62 4.37 5.35
C ALA A 39 -7.09 5.39 4.36
N TYR A 40 -7.31 6.69 4.61
CA TYR A 40 -6.79 7.76 3.76
C TYR A 40 -5.26 7.80 3.75
N LEU A 41 -4.62 7.62 4.90
CA LEU A 41 -3.17 7.49 5.01
C LEU A 41 -2.63 6.29 4.19
N ALA A 42 -3.31 5.14 4.27
CA ALA A 42 -2.94 3.96 3.49
C ALA A 42 -3.09 4.16 1.98
N GLN A 43 -4.14 4.87 1.54
CA GLN A 43 -4.32 5.28 0.14
C GLN A 43 -3.17 6.18 -0.32
N LEU A 44 -2.79 7.16 0.50
CA LEU A 44 -1.67 8.04 0.18
C LEU A 44 -0.34 7.28 0.11
N TYR A 45 -0.04 6.39 1.05
CA TYR A 45 1.15 5.54 0.97
C TYR A 45 1.16 4.66 -0.29
N THR A 46 0.00 4.10 -0.66
CA THR A 46 -0.11 3.28 -1.89
C THR A 46 0.16 4.14 -3.13
N LYS A 47 -0.42 5.35 -3.15
CA LYS A 47 -0.26 6.31 -4.25
C LYS A 47 1.18 6.80 -4.39
N THR A 48 1.84 7.08 -3.27
CA THR A 48 3.22 7.57 -3.22
C THR A 48 4.28 6.47 -3.27
N GLN A 49 3.85 5.22 -3.46
CA GLN A 49 4.70 4.03 -3.58
C GLN A 49 5.49 3.69 -2.32
N TRP A 50 5.02 4.14 -1.16
CA TRP A 50 5.53 3.74 0.15
C TRP A 50 4.95 2.36 0.54
N TRP A 51 5.36 1.33 -0.19
CA TRP A 51 4.70 0.02 -0.20
C TRP A 51 4.65 -0.66 1.17
N ILE A 52 5.72 -0.58 1.97
CA ILE A 52 5.75 -1.21 3.30
C ILE A 52 4.80 -0.51 4.27
N ASN A 53 4.74 0.83 4.23
CA ASN A 53 3.83 1.62 5.04
C ASN A 53 2.38 1.39 4.60
N ALA A 54 2.12 1.36 3.29
CA ALA A 54 0.80 1.05 2.74
C ALA A 54 0.32 -0.32 3.24
N TYR A 55 1.12 -1.36 3.02
CA TYR A 55 0.82 -2.73 3.45
C TYR A 55 0.53 -2.81 4.94
N ASN A 56 1.41 -2.24 5.78
CA ASN A 56 1.25 -2.28 7.23
C ASN A 56 -0.02 -1.55 7.70
N THR A 57 -0.38 -0.43 7.09
CA THR A 57 -1.62 0.28 7.44
C THR A 57 -2.84 -0.50 6.98
N TRP A 58 -2.84 -1.06 5.76
CA TRP A 58 -3.91 -1.93 5.28
C TRP A 58 -4.11 -3.18 6.14
N SER A 59 -3.04 -3.83 6.60
CA SER A 59 -3.10 -5.01 7.49
C SER A 59 -3.68 -4.73 8.87
N ARG A 60 -3.70 -3.48 9.31
CA ARG A 60 -4.27 -3.07 10.61
C ARG A 60 -5.71 -2.59 10.50
N LEU A 61 -6.12 -2.20 9.29
CA LEU A 61 -7.50 -1.85 8.98
C LEU A 61 -8.28 -3.17 8.87
N GLY A 62 -9.32 -3.33 9.70
CA GLY A 62 -10.11 -4.56 9.78
C GLY A 62 -10.86 -4.88 8.48
N GLU A 63 -12.18 -4.67 8.46
CA GLU A 63 -12.93 -4.86 7.23
C GLU A 63 -12.52 -3.80 6.20
N LEU A 64 -12.16 -4.24 4.99
CA LEU A 64 -11.82 -3.40 3.85
C LEU A 64 -12.93 -3.47 2.80
N ASN A 65 -13.30 -2.32 2.23
CA ASN A 65 -14.18 -2.29 1.06
C ASN A 65 -13.43 -2.74 -0.20
N ASP A 66 -14.15 -2.96 -1.29
CA ASP A 66 -13.57 -3.50 -2.53
C ASP A 66 -12.40 -2.66 -3.07
N THR A 67 -12.49 -1.32 -2.99
CA THR A 67 -11.42 -0.43 -3.47
C THR A 67 -10.18 -0.55 -2.58
N GLU A 68 -10.36 -0.57 -1.26
CA GLU A 68 -9.27 -0.72 -0.30
C GLU A 68 -8.61 -2.09 -0.43
N ARG A 69 -9.38 -3.15 -0.66
CA ARG A 69 -8.87 -4.51 -0.92
C ARG A 69 -7.96 -4.54 -2.15
N GLN A 70 -8.32 -3.84 -3.22
CA GLN A 70 -7.48 -3.73 -4.42
C GLN A 70 -6.17 -2.98 -4.14
N LEU A 71 -6.22 -1.87 -3.39
CA LEU A 71 -5.03 -1.11 -3.01
C LEU A 71 -4.10 -1.89 -2.05
N ALA A 72 -4.69 -2.61 -1.11
CA ALA A 72 -3.98 -3.51 -0.21
C ALA A 72 -3.29 -4.63 -0.98
N SER A 73 -4.02 -5.32 -1.88
CA SER A 73 -3.48 -6.34 -2.78
C SER A 73 -2.35 -5.81 -3.66
N LEU A 74 -2.47 -4.59 -4.20
CA LEU A 74 -1.41 -3.93 -4.95
C LEU A 74 -0.13 -3.74 -4.12
N SER A 75 -0.26 -3.25 -2.88
CA SER A 75 0.89 -3.07 -1.99
C SER A 75 1.60 -4.41 -1.71
N ALA A 76 0.84 -5.47 -1.47
CA ALA A 76 1.37 -6.81 -1.24
C ALA A 76 2.08 -7.36 -2.49
N ALA A 77 1.51 -7.20 -3.68
CA ALA A 77 2.12 -7.62 -4.93
C ALA A 77 3.48 -6.91 -5.18
N LYS A 78 3.58 -5.63 -4.83
CA LYS A 78 4.84 -4.88 -4.94
C LYS A 78 5.90 -5.39 -3.97
N LEU A 79 5.53 -5.64 -2.70
CA LEU A 79 6.45 -6.21 -1.72
C LEU A 79 6.88 -7.64 -2.07
N ALA A 80 5.94 -8.46 -2.56
CA ALA A 80 6.22 -9.81 -3.04
C ALA A 80 7.24 -9.81 -4.19
N TYR A 81 7.07 -8.93 -5.17
CA TYR A 81 8.02 -8.76 -6.27
C TYR A 81 9.40 -8.36 -5.76
N ILE A 82 9.48 -7.36 -4.87
CA ILE A 82 10.76 -6.89 -4.30
C ILE A 82 11.45 -7.98 -3.47
N ALA A 83 10.70 -8.78 -2.70
CA ALA A 83 11.23 -9.94 -1.98
C ALA A 83 11.79 -11.00 -2.93
N LEU A 84 11.04 -11.35 -3.99
CA LEU A 84 11.47 -12.31 -5.00
C LEU A 84 12.76 -11.87 -5.71
N GLN A 85 12.87 -10.58 -6.07
CA GLN A 85 14.08 -10.03 -6.69
C GLN A 85 15.31 -10.11 -5.78
N ARG A 86 15.11 -10.11 -4.46
CA ARG A 86 16.19 -10.29 -3.47
C ARG A 86 16.51 -11.76 -3.18
N GLY A 87 15.80 -12.70 -3.82
CA GLY A 87 15.92 -14.14 -3.56
C GLY A 87 15.17 -14.63 -2.32
N ASP A 88 14.44 -13.75 -1.62
CA ASP A 88 13.67 -14.12 -0.43
C ASP A 88 12.29 -14.67 -0.82
N ARG A 89 12.26 -15.95 -1.19
CA ARG A 89 11.03 -16.64 -1.58
C ARG A 89 10.04 -16.81 -0.43
N ALA A 90 10.53 -16.91 0.80
CA ALA A 90 9.67 -17.04 1.97
C ALA A 90 8.87 -15.76 2.21
N ALA A 91 9.54 -14.60 2.25
CA ALA A 91 8.84 -13.32 2.36
C ALA A 91 7.94 -13.05 1.15
N ALA A 92 8.40 -13.40 -0.06
CA ALA A 92 7.58 -13.25 -1.26
C ALA A 92 6.27 -14.06 -1.17
N ARG A 93 6.32 -15.30 -0.67
CA ARG A 93 5.14 -16.14 -0.45
C ARG A 93 4.19 -15.54 0.58
N THR A 94 4.71 -15.07 1.71
CA THR A 94 3.90 -14.38 2.73
C THR A 94 3.13 -13.20 2.14
N TYR A 95 3.79 -12.36 1.34
CA TYR A 95 3.12 -11.23 0.68
C TYR A 95 2.11 -11.67 -0.39
N VAL A 96 2.42 -12.74 -1.15
CA VAL A 96 1.47 -13.29 -2.13
C VAL A 96 0.19 -13.77 -1.45
N ASP A 97 0.33 -14.58 -0.40
CA ASP A 97 -0.81 -15.19 0.29
C ASP A 97 -1.68 -14.11 0.94
N GLN A 98 -1.07 -13.12 1.61
CA GLN A 98 -1.81 -11.98 2.15
C GLN A 98 -2.50 -11.16 1.04
N GLY A 99 -1.79 -10.88 -0.06
CA GLY A 99 -2.35 -10.12 -1.18
C GLY A 99 -3.58 -10.77 -1.79
N LEU A 100 -3.52 -12.09 -2.00
CA LEU A 100 -4.62 -12.88 -2.54
C LEU A 100 -5.82 -12.93 -1.59
N SER A 101 -5.60 -12.90 -0.27
CA SER A 101 -6.69 -12.82 0.72
C SER A 101 -7.47 -11.51 0.63
N TRP A 102 -6.80 -10.40 0.28
CA TRP A 102 -7.48 -9.14 0.02
C TRP A 102 -8.13 -9.13 -1.35
N ALA A 103 -7.39 -9.38 -2.43
CA ALA A 103 -7.97 -9.45 -3.77
C ALA A 103 -7.06 -10.24 -4.72
N ASP A 104 -7.66 -11.08 -5.57
CA ASP A 104 -6.94 -11.73 -6.67
C ASP A 104 -6.45 -10.68 -7.68
N SER A 105 -5.24 -10.87 -8.18
CA SER A 105 -4.69 -10.05 -9.26
C SER A 105 -3.74 -10.87 -10.14
N ALA A 106 -3.67 -10.51 -11.42
CA ALA A 106 -2.75 -11.15 -12.37
C ALA A 106 -1.29 -11.07 -11.90
N SER A 107 -0.90 -9.96 -11.27
CA SER A 107 0.44 -9.78 -10.70
C SER A 107 0.77 -10.80 -9.62
N LEU A 108 -0.16 -11.03 -8.68
CA LEU A 108 0.05 -12.00 -7.60
C LEU A 108 0.13 -13.43 -8.14
N ARG A 109 -0.76 -13.81 -9.07
CA ARG A 109 -0.71 -15.14 -9.71
C ARG A 109 0.59 -15.35 -10.48
N ALA A 110 1.10 -14.32 -11.15
CA ALA A 110 2.36 -14.38 -11.89
C ALA A 110 3.60 -14.47 -10.97
N ILE A 111 3.54 -13.91 -9.76
CA ILE A 111 4.59 -14.10 -8.75
C ILE A 111 4.47 -15.50 -8.15
N GLN A 112 3.27 -15.93 -7.80
CA GLN A 112 2.99 -17.24 -7.21
C GLN A 112 3.51 -18.39 -8.07
N SER A 113 3.40 -18.31 -9.40
CA SER A 113 3.92 -19.33 -10.32
C SER A 113 5.45 -19.44 -10.36
N ARG A 114 6.17 -18.49 -9.75
CA ARG A 114 7.64 -18.43 -9.69
C ARG A 114 8.21 -18.80 -8.31
N LEU A 115 7.34 -19.07 -7.34
CA LEU A 115 7.68 -19.39 -5.94
C LEU A 115 7.79 -20.89 -5.72
#